data_AF-A0A7C4I9J3-F1
#
_entry.id   AF-A0A7C4I9J3-F1
#
_cell.length_a   1.000
_cell.length_b   1.000
_cell.length_c   1.000
_cell.angle_alpha   90.00
_cell.angle_beta   90.00
_cell.angle_gamma   90.00
#
_symmetry.space_group_name_H-M   'P 1'
#
loop_
_entity.id
_entity.type
_entity.pdbx_description
1 polymer ?
#
loop_
_entity_poly.entity_id
_entity_poly.type
_entity_poly.pdbx_seq_one_letter_code
_entity_poly.pdbx_strand_id
1 'polypeptide(L)'
;MDEAKPLTPEEIARLHARLRERRAELAAAVDARLHGQGPDRHAEAGLPRRAEETDDDAAAEAERHADVAHLSRTAEELARVDAALARVAAGSYGECADCGEPIGIARLTANPAAERCAACQEIFEKRRGLARGSRA
;
A
#
# COMPACT_ATOMS: atom_id res chain seq x y z
N MET A 1 1.12 -31.76 2.87
CA MET A 1 1.76 -31.75 1.54
C MET A 1 0.90 -30.86 0.68
N ASP A 2 1.13 -29.54 0.75
CA ASP A 2 0.40 -28.56 -0.06
C ASP A 2 0.81 -28.79 -1.51
N GLU A 3 -0.10 -29.38 -2.29
CA GLU A 3 0.11 -29.64 -3.71
C GLU A 3 0.13 -28.29 -4.41
N ALA A 4 1.35 -27.82 -4.71
CA ALA A 4 1.64 -26.58 -5.40
C ALA A 4 1.14 -26.66 -6.85
N LYS A 5 -0.18 -26.57 -7.00
CA LYS A 5 -0.85 -26.56 -8.28
C LYS A 5 -0.60 -25.22 -8.97
N PRO A 6 -0.11 -25.21 -10.22
CA PRO A 6 0.02 -23.98 -10.98
C PRO A 6 -1.35 -23.31 -11.14
N LEU A 7 -1.39 -21.98 -11.03
CA LEU A 7 -2.62 -21.19 -11.16
C LEU A 7 -3.23 -21.40 -12.54
N THR A 8 -4.55 -21.57 -12.59
CA THR A 8 -5.24 -21.65 -13.89
C THR A 8 -5.34 -20.25 -14.53
N PRO A 9 -5.42 -20.16 -15.87
CA PRO A 9 -5.64 -18.89 -16.55
C PRO A 9 -6.90 -18.14 -16.07
N GLU A 10 -7.96 -18.88 -15.71
CA GLU A 10 -9.19 -18.30 -15.16
C GLU A 10 -8.99 -17.69 -13.77
N GLU A 11 -8.22 -18.35 -12.90
CA GLU A 11 -7.86 -17.81 -11.58
C GLU A 11 -7.02 -16.54 -11.70
N ILE A 12 -6.06 -16.53 -12.63
CA ILE A 12 -5.24 -15.34 -12.93
C ILE A 12 -6.13 -14.21 -13.44
N ALA A 13 -7.06 -14.48 -14.36
CA ALA A 13 -7.98 -13.46 -14.87
C ALA A 13 -8.85 -12.85 -13.77
N ARG A 14 -9.39 -13.67 -12.86
CA ARG A 14 -10.17 -13.20 -11.70
C ARG A 14 -9.34 -12.33 -10.76
N LEU A 15 -8.14 -12.77 -10.41
CA LEU A 15 -7.23 -12.02 -9.53
C LEU A 15 -6.77 -10.71 -10.19
N HIS A 16 -6.51 -10.74 -11.50
CA HIS A 16 -6.15 -9.57 -12.28
C HIS A 16 -7.27 -8.53 -12.31
N ALA A 17 -8.53 -8.94 -12.49
CA ALA A 17 -9.68 -8.04 -12.42
C ALA A 17 -9.76 -7.35 -11.04
N ARG A 18 -9.60 -8.12 -9.96
CA ARG A 18 -9.59 -7.58 -8.58
C ARG A 18 -8.42 -6.62 -8.33
N LEU A 19 -7.24 -6.89 -8.88
CA LEU A 19 -6.09 -5.97 -8.80
C LEU A 19 -6.37 -4.65 -9.53
N ARG A 20 -7.02 -4.70 -10.70
CA ARG A 20 -7.38 -3.49 -11.46
C ARG A 20 -8.42 -2.64 -10.74
N GLU A 21 -9.45 -3.27 -10.18
CA GLU A 21 -10.45 -2.60 -9.36
C GLU A 21 -9.78 -1.92 -8.15
N ARG A 22 -8.96 -2.66 -7.41
CA ARG A 22 -8.25 -2.12 -6.25
C ARG A 22 -7.32 -0.96 -6.61
N ARG A 23 -6.63 -1.05 -7.76
CA ARG A 23 -5.79 0.04 -8.27
C ARG A 23 -6.62 1.30 -8.52
N ALA A 24 -7.78 1.16 -9.16
CA ALA A 24 -8.67 2.28 -9.47
C ALA A 24 -9.19 2.94 -8.18
N GLU A 25 -9.59 2.14 -7.18
CA GLU A 25 -9.99 2.65 -5.86
C GLU A 25 -8.87 3.45 -5.18
N LEU A 26 -7.66 2.90 -5.12
CA LEU A 26 -6.52 3.54 -4.48
C LEU A 26 -6.11 4.83 -5.20
N ALA A 27 -6.10 4.82 -6.54
CA ALA A 27 -5.81 6.00 -7.34
C ALA A 27 -6.86 7.11 -7.11
N ALA A 28 -8.15 6.76 -7.10
CA ALA A 28 -9.22 7.69 -6.80
C ALA A 28 -9.14 8.24 -5.36
N ALA A 29 -8.74 7.41 -4.40
CA ALA A 29 -8.56 7.84 -3.02
C ALA A 29 -7.41 8.84 -2.86
N VAL A 30 -6.28 8.63 -3.56
CA VAL A 30 -5.16 9.59 -3.59
C VAL A 30 -5.59 10.90 -4.24
N ASP A 31 -6.23 10.81 -5.41
CA ASP A 31 -6.72 11.96 -6.18
C ASP A 31 -7.70 12.80 -5.36
N ALA A 32 -8.74 12.18 -4.80
CA ALA A 32 -9.72 12.85 -3.96
C ALA A 32 -9.10 13.53 -2.74
N ARG A 33 -8.02 12.97 -2.18
CA ARG A 33 -7.34 13.56 -1.03
C ARG A 33 -6.50 14.76 -1.41
N LEU A 34 -5.76 14.68 -2.51
CA LEU A 34 -4.94 15.79 -3.01
C LEU A 34 -5.82 16.95 -3.53
N HIS A 35 -6.93 16.66 -4.19
CA HIS A 35 -7.82 17.67 -4.76
C HIS A 35 -8.94 18.13 -3.80
N GLY A 36 -9.34 17.31 -2.84
CA GLY A 36 -10.21 17.72 -1.73
C GLY A 36 -9.54 18.66 -0.73
N GLN A 37 -8.22 18.82 -0.83
CA GLN A 37 -7.39 19.76 -0.07
C GLN A 37 -7.15 21.10 -0.81
N GLY A 38 -8.14 21.59 -1.58
CA GLY A 38 -8.08 22.89 -2.26
C GLY A 38 -7.66 24.06 -1.34
N PRO A 39 -7.21 25.20 -1.91
CA PRO A 39 -6.40 26.24 -1.24
C PRO A 39 -7.05 26.99 -0.05
N ASP A 40 -8.23 26.58 0.41
CA ASP A 40 -9.06 27.32 1.37
C ASP A 40 -8.77 27.01 2.86
N ARG A 41 -7.75 26.22 3.19
CA ARG A 41 -7.36 26.01 4.60
C ARG A 41 -6.33 27.03 5.12
N HIS A 42 -5.78 27.89 4.27
CA HIS A 42 -4.74 28.86 4.65
C HIS A 42 -5.00 30.27 4.07
N ALA A 43 -6.24 30.75 4.10
CA ALA A 43 -6.55 32.12 3.70
C ALA A 43 -6.41 33.16 4.85
N GLU A 44 -5.78 32.81 5.97
CA GLU A 44 -5.60 33.75 7.10
C GLU A 44 -4.12 33.93 7.53
N ALA A 45 -3.17 33.77 6.61
CA ALA A 45 -1.78 34.19 6.83
C ALA A 45 -1.59 35.67 6.46
N GLY A 46 -2.29 36.55 7.17
CA GLY A 46 -2.36 37.98 6.86
C GLY A 46 -2.16 38.92 8.04
N LEU A 47 -1.59 38.50 9.18
CA LEU A 47 -1.23 39.39 10.30
C LEU A 47 -0.03 38.83 11.09
N PRO A 48 0.88 39.68 11.61
CA PRO A 48 1.99 39.22 12.45
C PRO A 48 1.45 38.84 13.84
N ARG A 49 1.14 37.55 14.07
CA ARG A 49 0.72 37.07 15.40
C ARG A 49 1.93 36.70 16.27
N ARG A 50 1.94 37.27 17.48
CA ARG A 50 2.86 36.92 18.57
C ARG A 50 2.60 35.49 19.05
N ALA A 51 3.62 34.90 19.66
CA ALA A 51 3.74 33.52 20.09
C ALA A 51 2.70 33.10 21.16
N GLU A 52 1.52 32.69 20.71
CA GLU A 52 0.61 31.82 21.45
C GLU A 52 0.18 30.73 20.45
N GLU A 53 0.88 29.59 20.46
CA GLU A 53 0.44 28.38 19.77
C GLU A 53 -0.93 28.02 20.36
N THR A 54 -2.00 28.19 19.58
CA THR A 54 -3.37 27.91 20.04
C THR A 54 -3.68 26.42 19.88
N ASP A 55 -4.64 25.89 20.65
CA ASP A 55 -5.10 24.50 20.49
C ASP A 55 -5.57 24.20 19.04
N ASP A 56 -6.04 25.23 18.32
CA ASP A 56 -6.44 25.16 16.91
C ASP A 56 -5.23 24.92 15.97
N ASP A 57 -4.07 25.51 16.26
CA ASP A 57 -2.85 25.30 15.47
C ASP A 57 -2.32 23.87 15.64
N ALA A 58 -2.38 23.34 16.87
CA ALA A 58 -1.99 21.98 17.19
C ALA A 58 -2.92 20.95 16.52
N ALA A 59 -4.23 21.21 16.52
CA ALA A 59 -5.21 20.36 15.83
C ALA A 59 -4.97 20.36 14.30
N ALA A 60 -4.73 21.53 13.71
CA ALA A 60 -4.46 21.64 12.27
C ALA A 60 -3.16 20.93 11.85
N GLU A 61 -2.10 20.97 12.67
CA GLU A 61 -0.87 20.22 12.42
C GLU A 61 -1.08 18.71 12.56
N ALA A 62 -1.83 18.28 13.57
CA ALA A 62 -2.17 16.87 13.74
C ALA A 62 -2.97 16.31 12.55
N GLU A 63 -3.90 17.09 12.01
CA GLU A 63 -4.62 16.74 10.77
C GLU A 63 -3.66 16.59 9.58
N ARG A 64 -2.76 17.57 9.36
CA ARG A 64 -1.76 17.48 8.28
C ARG A 64 -0.88 16.24 8.42
N HIS A 65 -0.44 15.91 9.62
CA HIS A 65 0.35 14.70 9.87
C HIS A 65 -0.44 13.41 9.60
N ALA A 66 -1.71 13.35 10.01
CA ALA A 66 -2.57 12.22 9.71
C ALA A 66 -2.79 12.04 8.20
N ASP A 67 -2.93 13.14 7.47
CA ASP A 67 -3.11 13.19 6.03
C ASP A 67 -1.89 12.65 5.29
N VAL A 68 -0.70 13.15 5.63
CA VAL A 68 0.57 12.68 5.05
C VAL A 68 0.75 11.18 5.32
N ALA A 69 0.53 10.74 6.57
CA ALA A 69 0.66 9.34 6.91
C ALA A 69 -0.35 8.45 6.17
N HIS A 70 -1.57 8.94 5.94
CA HIS A 70 -2.57 8.25 5.13
C HIS A 70 -2.12 8.13 3.67
N LEU A 71 -1.72 9.24 3.04
CA LEU A 71 -1.23 9.26 1.67
C LEU A 71 -0.02 8.34 1.48
N SER A 72 0.93 8.32 2.42
CA SER A 72 2.08 7.41 2.36
C SER A 72 1.64 5.95 2.35
N ARG A 73 0.71 5.54 3.24
CA ARG A 73 0.22 4.15 3.28
C ARG A 73 -0.55 3.77 2.01
N THR A 74 -1.37 4.67 1.50
CA THR A 74 -2.14 4.44 0.27
C THR A 74 -1.23 4.34 -0.95
N ALA A 75 -0.20 5.19 -1.05
CA ALA A 75 0.80 5.14 -2.11
C ALA A 75 1.63 3.84 -2.05
N GLU A 76 2.04 3.40 -0.85
CA GLU A 76 2.72 2.12 -0.68
C GLU A 76 1.84 0.94 -1.12
N GLU A 77 0.54 0.98 -0.85
CA GLU A 77 -0.39 -0.06 -1.32
C GLU A 77 -0.56 -0.04 -2.83
N LEU A 78 -0.74 1.15 -3.41
CA LEU A 78 -0.86 1.33 -4.85
C LEU A 78 0.39 0.77 -5.57
N ALA A 79 1.58 1.06 -5.06
CA ALA A 79 2.82 0.53 -5.61
C ALA A 79 2.88 -1.01 -5.57
N ARG A 80 2.38 -1.64 -4.49
CA ARG A 80 2.29 -3.12 -4.42
C ARG A 80 1.31 -3.69 -5.44
N VAL A 81 0.18 -3.03 -5.65
CA VAL A 81 -0.83 -3.43 -6.64
C VAL A 81 -0.29 -3.27 -8.06
N ASP A 82 0.37 -2.15 -8.36
CA ASP A 82 1.02 -1.91 -9.66
C ASP A 82 2.11 -2.96 -9.95
N ALA A 83 2.94 -3.30 -8.94
CA ALA A 83 3.92 -4.36 -9.08
C ALA A 83 3.28 -5.73 -9.36
N ALA A 84 2.15 -6.03 -8.72
CA ALA A 84 1.41 -7.27 -9.00
C ALA A 84 0.84 -7.30 -10.42
N LEU A 85 0.27 -6.19 -10.90
CA LEU A 85 -0.20 -6.06 -12.28
C LEU A 85 0.93 -6.20 -13.30
N ALA A 86 2.11 -5.65 -13.00
CA ALA A 86 3.29 -5.81 -13.84
C ALA A 86 3.72 -7.29 -13.94
N ARG A 87 3.68 -8.05 -12.83
CA ARG A 87 3.93 -9.50 -12.85
C ARG A 87 2.90 -10.26 -13.70
N VAL A 88 1.62 -9.86 -13.67
CA VAL A 88 0.59 -10.44 -14.55
C VAL A 88 0.94 -10.20 -16.02
N ALA A 89 1.33 -8.97 -16.37
CA ALA A 89 1.74 -8.63 -17.73
C ALA A 89 3.01 -9.36 -18.19
N ALA A 90 3.94 -9.62 -17.26
CA ALA A 90 5.17 -10.36 -17.52
C ALA A 90 4.99 -11.89 -17.55
N GLY A 91 3.84 -12.41 -17.10
CA GLY A 91 3.57 -13.85 -17.01
C GLY A 91 4.16 -14.56 -15.79
N SER A 92 4.78 -13.82 -14.85
CA SER A 92 5.37 -14.36 -13.61
C SER A 92 4.45 -14.21 -12.38
N TYR A 93 3.17 -13.92 -12.60
CA TYR A 93 2.23 -13.76 -11.50
C TYR A 93 1.95 -15.10 -10.82
N GLY A 94 2.05 -15.09 -9.49
CA GLY A 94 1.92 -16.30 -8.68
C GLY A 94 3.26 -16.96 -8.35
N GLU A 95 4.39 -16.39 -8.74
CA GLU A 95 5.73 -16.84 -8.34
C GLU A 95 6.28 -15.94 -7.22
N CYS A 96 6.95 -16.56 -6.24
CA CYS A 96 7.59 -15.85 -5.14
C CYS A 96 8.81 -15.07 -5.64
N ALA A 97 8.89 -13.78 -5.34
CA ALA A 97 10.01 -12.93 -5.76
C ALA A 97 11.36 -13.30 -5.13
N ASP A 98 11.36 -14.03 -4.01
CA ASP A 98 12.60 -14.39 -3.28
C ASP A 98 13.12 -15.80 -3.64
N CYS A 99 12.23 -16.80 -3.76
CA CYS A 99 12.63 -18.20 -3.99
C CYS A 99 12.17 -18.78 -5.34
N GLY A 100 11.32 -18.06 -6.10
CA GLY A 100 10.74 -18.55 -7.35
C GLY A 100 9.65 -19.62 -7.19
N GLU A 101 9.37 -20.08 -5.96
CA GLU A 101 8.32 -21.07 -5.72
C GLU A 101 6.92 -20.49 -5.92
N PRO A 102 5.93 -21.31 -6.32
CA PRO A 102 4.56 -20.87 -6.48
C PRO A 102 3.95 -20.37 -5.17
N ILE A 103 3.25 -19.25 -5.24
CA ILE A 103 2.46 -18.66 -4.17
C ILE A 103 1.09 -19.35 -4.17
N GLY A 104 0.75 -20.02 -3.07
CA GLY A 104 -0.51 -20.76 -2.96
C GLY A 104 -1.75 -19.89 -3.24
N ILE A 105 -2.73 -20.47 -3.95
CA ILE A 105 -3.97 -19.77 -4.36
C ILE A 105 -4.72 -19.15 -3.19
N ALA A 106 -4.76 -19.82 -2.02
CA ALA A 106 -5.41 -19.29 -0.83
C ALA A 106 -4.79 -17.94 -0.39
N ARG A 107 -3.47 -17.80 -0.53
CA ARG A 107 -2.74 -16.58 -0.20
C ARG A 107 -3.01 -15.47 -1.21
N LEU A 108 -3.02 -15.76 -2.50
CA LEU A 108 -3.36 -14.78 -3.54
C LEU A 108 -4.84 -14.38 -3.49
N THR A 109 -5.72 -15.30 -3.07
CA THR A 109 -7.14 -15.01 -2.85
C THR A 109 -7.33 -14.12 -1.63
N ALA A 110 -6.56 -14.30 -0.57
CA ALA A 110 -6.58 -13.39 0.58
C ALA A 110 -5.99 -12.01 0.21
N ASN A 111 -4.80 -12.01 -0.40
CA ASN A 111 -4.07 -10.82 -0.82
C ASN A 111 -3.52 -11.00 -2.26
N PRO A 112 -4.22 -10.48 -3.28
CA PRO A 112 -3.77 -10.57 -4.67
C PRO A 112 -2.45 -9.84 -4.96
N ALA A 113 -2.06 -8.88 -4.11
CA ALA A 113 -0.79 -8.16 -4.27
C ALA A 113 0.39 -8.87 -3.59
N ALA A 114 0.21 -10.09 -3.07
CA ALA A 114 1.28 -10.85 -2.44
C ALA A 114 2.46 -11.05 -3.40
N GLU A 115 3.66 -10.72 -2.91
CA GLU A 115 4.93 -10.84 -3.65
C GLU A 115 5.73 -12.10 -3.25
N ARG A 116 5.48 -12.62 -2.05
CA ARG A 116 6.26 -13.71 -1.44
C ARG A 116 5.36 -14.87 -1.03
N CYS A 117 5.92 -16.08 -1.06
CA CYS A 117 5.32 -17.26 -0.41
C CYS A 117 5.30 -17.08 1.12
N ALA A 118 4.58 -17.95 1.83
CA ALA A 118 4.43 -17.84 3.28
C ALA A 118 5.78 -17.92 4.02
N ALA A 119 6.66 -18.84 3.63
CA ALA A 119 7.98 -19.01 4.24
C ALA A 119 8.88 -17.77 4.04
N CYS A 120 8.99 -17.27 2.81
CA CYS A 120 9.76 -16.06 2.51
C CYS A 120 9.17 -14.83 3.20
N GLN A 121 7.84 -14.73 3.30
CA GLN A 121 7.19 -13.65 4.04
C GLN A 121 7.57 -13.66 5.52
N GLU A 122 7.56 -14.82 6.17
CA GLU A 122 7.91 -14.95 7.59
C GLU A 122 9.37 -14.48 7.84
N ILE A 123 10.30 -14.86 6.95
CA ILE A 123 11.70 -14.41 7.01
C ILE A 123 11.79 -12.90 6.83
N PHE A 124 11.07 -12.34 5.86
CA PHE A 124 11.04 -10.91 5.59
C PHE A 124 10.51 -10.10 6.78
N GLU A 125 9.44 -10.58 7.42
CA GLU A 125 8.85 -9.94 8.60
C GLU A 125 9.79 -9.98 9.80
N LYS A 126 10.45 -11.12 10.07
CA LYS A 126 11.47 -11.23 11.12
C LYS A 126 12.60 -10.22 10.90
N ARG A 127 13.11 -10.10 9.67
CA ARG A 127 14.14 -9.12 9.30
C ARG A 127 13.67 -7.67 9.48
N ARG A 128 12.44 -7.34 9.07
CA ARG A 128 11.85 -6.01 9.29
C ARG A 128 11.59 -5.70 10.77
N GLY A 129 11.23 -6.69 11.57
CA GLY A 129 11.05 -6.55 13.02
C GLY A 129 12.37 -6.21 13.71
N LEU A 130 13.43 -6.94 13.38
CA LEU A 130 14.79 -6.68 13.87
C LEU A 130 15.28 -5.27 13.49
N ALA A 131 15.04 -4.82 12.25
CA ALA A 131 15.43 -3.49 11.78
C ALA A 131 14.63 -2.33 12.43
N ARG A 132 13.43 -2.60 12.94
CA ARG A 132 12.62 -1.61 13.67
C ARG A 132 13.00 -1.55 15.16
N GLY A 133 13.42 -2.67 15.74
CA GLY A 133 13.89 -2.74 17.13
C GLY A 133 15.30 -2.16 17.36
N SER A 134 16.12 -2.05 16.30
CA SER A 134 17.48 -1.52 16.37
C SER A 134 17.60 0.01 16.22
N ARG A 135 16.47 0.73 16.18
CA ARG A 135 16.42 2.22 16.20
C ARG A 135 16.06 2.78 17.59
N ALA A 136 16.46 2.10 18.66
CA ALA A 136 16.36 2.58 20.04
C ALA A 136 17.72 3.08 20.52
#